data_AF-A0A9Q1G428-F1
#
_entry.id   AF-A0A9Q1G428-F1
#
_cell.length_a   1.000
_cell.length_b   1.000
_cell.length_c   1.000
_cell.angle_alpha   90.00
_cell.angle_beta   90.00
_cell.angle_gamma   90.00
#
_symmetry.space_group_name_H-M   'P 1'
#
loop_
_entity.id
_entity.type
_entity.pdbx_description
1 polymer ?
#
loop_
_entity_poly.entity_id
_entity_poly.type
_entity_poly.pdbx_seq_one_letter_code
_entity_poly.pdbx_strand_id
1 'polypeptide(L)'
;MCQSTCKHRACTKDNHCCHDQCLGGCTDPSTPSKCVACRNLMHQRTCVEKCPLGHYTFKGWRCVSFAFCQELHNQCKQGKGSDCYEYVIHNGACIPECPSGYTTMNSTTLNCTPCAGLCPKVCMGLKTVDSVTAAQALRGCTVLNGSMVINIRGGNNIAAELEANLGQLEEITGYLMVRRSYALVSLSFLRKLKLIRGETQEVGNYSFYALDNQNLRQLWDWSKHKLTILQGRLFFHYNSKLCMAEIRKMEEVTATKELHTKNDIAVKTNGDQASCENEVLKFTQVRTLSDKIIIRWEPFWPPDFRDLLGFMVLYKEAPYKNVTEFDGQDACGSNSWVIADVDPPLRATEGKDQPEPGHLIHPLKPWTQYAIFVKTLLSASDEHEVHGAKSEIIYVRTNATKPSVPLDPISSSNSSSQIILKWKPPTDPNGNITHYLVFCQKQPEDNDLYKFDYCQKGMKLPSRAPTHLDNEEEQKWNQTDEPGHGSRCCACPKTDTQLKKEAEESEYRKTFENYLHNEVFEIRPSRRRRSAVGVANGTLPHFLTTPPGPAQRLHHPKPKGGGEQQAAPHRPLQGVDRHLQPPPLHQLPDRDPRLQPPDRELAMQHGGLRQRPHHARGKSR
;
A
#
# COMPACT_ATOMS: atom_id res chain seq x y z
N MET A 1 -32.62 -46.78 13.55
CA MET A 1 -32.39 -47.14 12.12
C MET A 1 -33.76 -47.17 11.46
N CYS A 2 -34.00 -46.40 10.40
CA CYS A 2 -35.26 -46.48 9.67
C CYS A 2 -35.26 -47.68 8.72
N GLN A 3 -36.45 -48.20 8.38
CA GLN A 3 -36.59 -49.25 7.38
C GLN A 3 -36.24 -48.74 5.96
N SER A 4 -35.74 -49.64 5.11
CA SER A 4 -35.41 -49.36 3.71
C SER A 4 -36.62 -48.90 2.87
N THR A 5 -37.83 -49.28 3.28
CA THR A 5 -39.12 -48.81 2.75
C THR A 5 -39.25 -47.28 2.75
N CYS A 6 -38.67 -46.58 3.74
CA CYS A 6 -38.70 -45.12 3.80
C CYS A 6 -37.71 -44.44 2.84
N LYS A 7 -36.80 -45.18 2.18
CA LYS A 7 -35.75 -44.69 1.26
C LYS A 7 -34.89 -43.57 1.85
N HIS A 8 -35.23 -42.32 1.58
CA HIS A 8 -34.53 -41.11 2.06
C HIS A 8 -35.41 -40.22 2.97
N ARG A 9 -36.53 -40.76 3.47
CA ARG A 9 -37.44 -40.10 4.42
C ARG A 9 -37.06 -40.46 5.85
N ALA A 10 -37.32 -39.56 6.80
CA ALA A 10 -37.23 -39.87 8.22
C ALA A 10 -38.31 -40.88 8.67
N CYS A 11 -38.20 -41.40 9.89
CA CYS A 11 -39.18 -42.28 10.50
C CYS A 11 -39.50 -41.89 11.95
N THR A 12 -40.65 -42.36 12.46
CA THR A 12 -40.97 -42.32 13.90
C THR A 12 -40.17 -43.36 14.68
N LYS A 13 -40.24 -43.34 16.02
CA LYS A 13 -39.67 -44.40 16.88
C LYS A 13 -40.22 -45.79 16.51
N ASP A 14 -41.49 -45.82 16.11
CA ASP A 14 -42.27 -47.00 15.74
C ASP A 14 -42.11 -47.35 14.24
N ASN A 15 -41.01 -46.93 13.62
CA ASN A 15 -40.61 -47.18 12.22
C ASN A 15 -41.59 -46.69 11.12
N HIS A 16 -42.62 -45.89 11.45
CA HIS A 16 -43.51 -45.34 10.42
C HIS A 16 -42.83 -44.21 9.66
N CYS A 17 -42.89 -44.22 8.33
CA CYS A 17 -42.23 -43.19 7.53
C CYS A 17 -42.89 -41.80 7.68
N CYS A 18 -42.07 -40.77 7.83
CA CYS A 18 -42.50 -39.38 7.83
C CYS A 18 -42.81 -38.85 6.42
N HIS A 19 -43.43 -37.67 6.34
CA HIS A 19 -43.56 -36.92 5.09
C HIS A 19 -42.17 -36.65 4.47
N ASP A 20 -42.04 -36.57 3.14
CA ASP A 20 -40.71 -36.39 2.48
C ASP A 20 -40.02 -35.07 2.81
N GLN A 21 -40.79 -34.00 3.03
CA GLN A 21 -40.29 -32.73 3.53
C GLN A 21 -39.83 -32.75 5.00
N CYS A 22 -40.01 -33.85 5.74
CA CYS A 22 -39.47 -34.00 7.10
C CYS A 22 -38.00 -34.47 7.10
N LEU A 23 -37.23 -33.96 8.05
CA LEU A 23 -35.85 -34.36 8.35
C LEU A 23 -35.73 -34.78 9.81
N GLY A 24 -34.88 -35.77 10.09
CA GLY A 24 -34.64 -36.31 11.44
C GLY A 24 -35.78 -37.20 11.97
N GLY A 25 -37.01 -36.67 12.02
CA GLY A 25 -38.19 -37.39 12.51
C GLY A 25 -39.50 -36.60 12.35
N CYS A 26 -40.58 -37.15 12.88
CA CYS A 26 -41.92 -36.55 12.94
C CYS A 26 -42.67 -37.04 14.19
N THR A 27 -43.67 -36.29 14.66
CA THR A 27 -44.60 -36.75 15.72
C THR A 27 -45.74 -37.58 15.14
N ASP A 28 -46.23 -37.20 13.95
CA ASP A 28 -47.30 -37.87 13.25
C ASP A 28 -46.81 -38.28 11.85
N PRO A 29 -47.02 -39.54 11.42
CA PRO A 29 -46.57 -39.98 10.10
C PRO A 29 -47.30 -39.25 8.97
N SER A 30 -46.65 -39.16 7.81
CA SER A 30 -47.21 -38.61 6.57
C SER A 30 -47.77 -37.16 6.59
N THR A 31 -47.55 -36.34 7.62
CA THR A 31 -48.00 -34.92 7.63
C THR A 31 -46.83 -33.91 7.66
N PRO A 32 -46.82 -32.88 6.80
CA PRO A 32 -45.70 -31.93 6.69
C PRO A 32 -45.64 -30.87 7.81
N SER A 33 -46.69 -30.74 8.61
CA SER A 33 -46.80 -29.81 9.76
C SER A 33 -46.38 -30.42 11.10
N LYS A 34 -45.97 -31.70 11.09
CA LYS A 34 -45.63 -32.50 12.28
C LYS A 34 -44.22 -33.09 12.21
N CYS A 35 -43.35 -32.51 11.39
CA CYS A 35 -41.93 -32.85 11.34
C CYS A 35 -41.16 -32.30 12.56
N VAL A 36 -40.08 -32.95 12.95
CA VAL A 36 -39.12 -32.44 13.97
C VAL A 36 -38.24 -31.34 13.38
N ALA A 37 -37.80 -31.52 12.14
CA ALA A 37 -37.13 -30.50 11.32
C ALA A 37 -37.62 -30.60 9.87
N CYS A 38 -37.47 -29.53 9.10
CA CYS A 38 -37.74 -29.54 7.66
C CYS A 38 -36.49 -29.95 6.87
N ARG A 39 -36.69 -30.71 5.79
CA ARG A 39 -35.65 -31.08 4.82
C ARG A 39 -35.22 -29.89 3.96
N ASN A 40 -36.21 -29.08 3.57
CA ASN A 40 -36.05 -27.92 2.72
C ASN A 40 -36.38 -26.65 3.54
N LEU A 41 -37.59 -26.10 3.42
CA LEU A 41 -37.95 -24.81 4.02
C LEU A 41 -39.14 -24.93 4.98
N MET A 42 -39.13 -24.14 6.04
CA MET A 42 -40.26 -23.99 6.96
C MET A 42 -41.09 -22.74 6.63
N HIS A 43 -42.40 -22.90 6.48
CA HIS A 43 -43.38 -21.81 6.37
C HIS A 43 -44.58 -22.09 7.30
N GLN A 44 -44.92 -21.17 8.20
CA GLN A 44 -46.05 -21.31 9.14
C GLN A 44 -46.11 -22.68 9.85
N ARG A 45 -44.98 -23.13 10.40
CA ARG A 45 -44.78 -24.46 11.05
C ARG A 45 -45.01 -25.69 10.14
N THR A 46 -45.13 -25.50 8.81
CA THR A 46 -45.24 -26.56 7.82
C THR A 46 -43.97 -26.63 6.97
N CYS A 47 -43.49 -27.85 6.70
CA CYS A 47 -42.32 -28.07 5.85
C CYS A 47 -42.73 -28.11 4.37
N VAL A 48 -42.12 -27.24 3.58
CA VAL A 48 -42.40 -27.02 2.15
C VAL A 48 -41.11 -27.13 1.33
N GLU A 49 -41.23 -27.55 0.07
CA GLU A 49 -40.07 -27.66 -0.83
C GLU A 49 -39.55 -26.27 -1.24
N LYS A 50 -40.46 -25.34 -1.51
CA LYS A 50 -40.20 -23.97 -1.99
C LYS A 50 -41.12 -23.00 -1.26
N CYS A 51 -40.72 -21.73 -1.15
CA CYS A 51 -41.58 -20.72 -0.53
C CYS A 51 -42.84 -20.44 -1.38
N PRO A 52 -43.99 -20.18 -0.74
CA PRO A 52 -45.19 -19.74 -1.44
C PRO A 52 -45.00 -18.35 -2.04
N LEU A 53 -45.87 -17.97 -2.97
CA LEU A 53 -45.85 -16.65 -3.60
C LEU A 53 -45.86 -15.51 -2.55
N GLY A 54 -45.15 -14.42 -2.85
CA GLY A 54 -44.95 -13.29 -1.93
C GLY A 54 -43.97 -13.55 -0.77
N HIS A 55 -43.37 -14.74 -0.68
CA HIS A 55 -42.41 -15.10 0.36
C HIS A 55 -41.04 -15.50 -0.20
N TYR A 56 -40.00 -15.22 0.59
CA TYR A 56 -38.60 -15.35 0.22
C TYR A 56 -37.87 -16.30 1.17
N THR A 57 -36.88 -17.03 0.65
CA THR A 57 -36.01 -17.90 1.45
C THR A 57 -35.08 -17.06 2.33
N PHE A 58 -34.99 -17.36 3.63
CA PHE A 58 -34.14 -16.66 4.58
C PHE A 58 -33.22 -17.62 5.34
N LYS A 59 -31.91 -17.34 5.33
CA LYS A 59 -30.84 -18.18 5.89
C LYS A 59 -30.91 -19.67 5.48
N GLY A 60 -31.53 -19.97 4.34
CA GLY A 60 -31.60 -21.33 3.76
C GLY A 60 -32.62 -22.29 4.39
N TRP A 61 -33.36 -21.93 5.44
CA TRP A 61 -34.21 -22.89 6.19
C TRP A 61 -35.68 -22.45 6.42
N ARG A 62 -36.03 -21.18 6.18
CA ARG A 62 -37.42 -20.70 6.36
C ARG A 62 -37.85 -19.69 5.30
N CYS A 63 -39.16 -19.53 5.16
CA CYS A 63 -39.80 -18.54 4.31
C CYS A 63 -40.27 -17.31 5.10
N VAL A 64 -39.96 -16.11 4.61
CA VAL A 64 -40.31 -14.82 5.22
C VAL A 64 -41.05 -13.91 4.21
N SER A 65 -41.85 -12.97 4.69
CA SER A 65 -42.54 -11.99 3.82
C SER A 65 -41.60 -10.88 3.35
N PHE A 66 -42.00 -10.11 2.34
CA PHE A 66 -41.31 -8.88 1.91
C PHE A 66 -41.07 -7.93 3.09
N ALA A 67 -42.12 -7.66 3.88
CA ALA A 67 -42.06 -6.75 5.02
C ALA A 67 -41.00 -7.16 6.06
N PHE A 68 -40.82 -8.45 6.32
CA PHE A 68 -39.77 -8.93 7.23
C PHE A 68 -38.35 -8.64 6.70
N CYS A 69 -38.12 -8.79 5.39
CA CYS A 69 -36.83 -8.44 4.77
C CYS A 69 -36.58 -6.93 4.80
N GLN A 70 -37.62 -6.14 4.52
CA GLN A 70 -37.61 -4.68 4.56
C GLN A 70 -37.39 -4.12 5.97
N GLU A 71 -37.95 -4.75 7.00
CA GLU A 71 -37.72 -4.35 8.39
C GLU A 71 -36.25 -4.54 8.78
N LEU A 72 -35.63 -5.69 8.45
CA LEU A 72 -34.20 -5.92 8.69
C LEU A 72 -33.31 -4.88 7.98
N HIS A 73 -33.60 -4.58 6.72
CA HIS A 73 -32.89 -3.53 5.95
C HIS A 73 -33.01 -2.16 6.66
N ASN A 74 -34.21 -1.77 7.05
CA ASN A 74 -34.48 -0.48 7.69
C ASN A 74 -33.90 -0.38 9.12
N GLN A 75 -33.94 -1.46 9.89
CA GLN A 75 -33.30 -1.54 11.21
C GLN A 75 -31.79 -1.29 11.07
N CYS A 76 -31.15 -1.87 10.05
CA CYS A 76 -29.71 -1.66 9.84
C CYS A 76 -29.38 -0.23 9.39
N LYS A 77 -30.19 0.35 8.51
CA LYS A 77 -30.06 1.74 8.04
C LYS A 77 -30.07 2.80 9.16
N GLN A 78 -30.56 2.43 10.35
CA GLN A 78 -30.58 3.28 11.55
C GLN A 78 -29.47 2.91 12.57
N GLY A 79 -28.83 1.75 12.45
CA GLY A 79 -27.95 1.18 13.48
C GLY A 79 -26.47 1.12 13.07
N LYS A 80 -25.60 1.87 13.77
CA LYS A 80 -24.13 1.81 13.58
C LYS A 80 -23.48 0.64 14.34
N GLY A 81 -23.91 -0.59 14.06
CA GLY A 81 -23.25 -1.84 14.48
C GLY A 81 -22.33 -2.38 13.39
N SER A 82 -21.27 -3.10 13.76
CA SER A 82 -20.31 -3.67 12.79
C SER A 82 -20.70 -5.04 12.21
N ASP A 83 -21.75 -5.66 12.73
CA ASP A 83 -22.31 -6.94 12.26
C ASP A 83 -23.77 -6.72 11.85
N CYS A 84 -23.95 -5.89 10.82
CA CYS A 84 -25.24 -5.35 10.39
C CYS A 84 -25.23 -5.20 8.87
N TYR A 85 -26.26 -5.75 8.21
CA TYR A 85 -26.31 -5.85 6.75
C TYR A 85 -27.63 -5.27 6.22
N GLU A 86 -27.55 -4.49 5.15
CA GLU A 86 -28.72 -3.88 4.48
C GLU A 86 -29.48 -4.91 3.63
N TYR A 87 -30.09 -5.93 4.27
CA TYR A 87 -30.71 -7.09 3.61
C TYR A 87 -31.47 -6.77 2.30
N VAL A 88 -31.22 -7.58 1.27
CA VAL A 88 -31.69 -7.42 -0.10
C VAL A 88 -32.40 -8.68 -0.61
N ILE A 89 -33.12 -8.55 -1.72
CA ILE A 89 -33.85 -9.64 -2.37
C ILE A 89 -33.18 -10.00 -3.70
N HIS A 90 -32.85 -11.28 -3.86
CA HIS A 90 -32.26 -11.83 -5.08
C HIS A 90 -32.68 -13.29 -5.27
N ASN A 91 -33.06 -13.67 -6.50
CA ASN A 91 -33.44 -15.04 -6.88
C ASN A 91 -34.39 -15.77 -5.89
N GLY A 92 -35.37 -15.06 -5.33
CA GLY A 92 -36.33 -15.63 -4.37
C GLY A 92 -35.82 -15.81 -2.93
N ALA A 93 -34.66 -15.23 -2.59
CA ALA A 93 -34.09 -15.23 -1.25
C ALA A 93 -33.90 -13.80 -0.70
N CYS A 94 -34.05 -13.66 0.62
CA CYS A 94 -33.66 -12.47 1.39
C CYS A 94 -32.26 -12.73 1.97
N ILE A 95 -31.26 -12.00 1.47
CA ILE A 95 -29.83 -12.23 1.69
C ILE A 95 -29.15 -10.95 2.22
N PRO A 96 -27.95 -11.02 2.85
CA PRO A 96 -27.35 -9.85 3.51
C PRO A 96 -26.93 -8.74 2.54
N GLU A 97 -26.36 -9.10 1.39
CA GLU A 97 -25.84 -8.18 0.36
C GLU A 97 -26.09 -8.77 -1.05
N CYS A 98 -26.01 -7.96 -2.10
CA CYS A 98 -26.13 -8.45 -3.47
C CYS A 98 -24.90 -9.27 -3.89
N PRO A 99 -25.07 -10.37 -4.66
CA PRO A 99 -23.94 -11.14 -5.17
C PRO A 99 -23.15 -10.35 -6.22
N SER A 100 -21.90 -10.76 -6.44
CA SER A 100 -20.99 -10.15 -7.42
C SER A 100 -21.64 -10.04 -8.81
N GLY A 101 -21.62 -8.83 -9.38
CA GLY A 101 -22.31 -8.54 -10.65
C GLY A 101 -23.73 -7.98 -10.50
N TYR A 102 -24.23 -7.81 -9.26
CA TYR A 102 -25.52 -7.16 -8.98
C TYR A 102 -25.39 -6.01 -7.96
N THR A 103 -26.29 -5.03 -8.04
CA THR A 103 -26.38 -3.89 -7.10
C THR A 103 -27.83 -3.47 -6.86
N THR A 104 -28.10 -2.78 -5.75
CA THR A 104 -29.40 -2.17 -5.44
C THR A 104 -29.49 -0.75 -5.99
N MET A 105 -30.07 -0.58 -7.19
CA MET A 105 -30.33 0.75 -7.76
C MET A 105 -31.33 1.57 -6.91
N ASN A 106 -32.29 0.93 -6.25
CA ASN A 106 -33.33 1.57 -5.43
C ASN A 106 -33.57 0.82 -4.12
N SER A 107 -33.11 1.36 -2.98
CA SER A 107 -33.29 0.74 -1.65
C SER A 107 -34.76 0.48 -1.27
N THR A 108 -35.71 1.22 -1.86
CA THR A 108 -37.16 1.01 -1.65
C THR A 108 -37.66 -0.32 -2.20
N THR A 109 -37.01 -0.86 -3.23
CA THR A 109 -37.42 -2.10 -3.92
C THR A 109 -36.71 -3.34 -3.39
N LEU A 110 -35.58 -3.17 -2.70
CA LEU A 110 -34.67 -4.20 -2.18
C LEU A 110 -34.09 -5.18 -3.23
N ASN A 111 -34.53 -5.13 -4.49
CA ASN A 111 -34.13 -6.09 -5.52
C ASN A 111 -32.73 -5.81 -6.07
N CYS A 112 -31.90 -6.85 -6.12
CA CYS A 112 -30.58 -6.82 -6.76
C CYS A 112 -30.71 -6.86 -8.29
N THR A 113 -30.36 -5.76 -8.96
CA THR A 113 -30.32 -5.62 -10.43
C THR A 113 -28.92 -5.87 -10.99
N PRO A 114 -28.76 -6.53 -12.16
CA PRO A 114 -27.44 -6.80 -12.73
C PRO A 114 -26.73 -5.51 -13.19
N CYS A 115 -25.42 -5.46 -12.99
CA CYS A 115 -24.58 -4.31 -13.31
C CYS A 115 -24.07 -4.36 -14.75
N ALA A 116 -24.06 -3.21 -15.44
CA ALA A 116 -23.42 -3.05 -16.74
C ALA A 116 -21.88 -2.93 -16.58
N GLY A 117 -21.23 -4.03 -16.18
CA GLY A 117 -19.80 -4.08 -15.84
C GLY A 117 -19.56 -4.13 -14.33
N LEU A 118 -18.54 -3.42 -13.84
CA LEU A 118 -18.26 -3.32 -12.40
C LEU A 118 -19.42 -2.63 -11.68
N CYS A 119 -19.93 -3.25 -10.62
CA CYS A 119 -21.02 -2.69 -9.83
C CYS A 119 -20.59 -1.41 -9.09
N PRO A 120 -21.36 -0.32 -9.19
CA PRO A 120 -21.09 0.87 -8.40
C PRO A 120 -21.24 0.59 -6.89
N LYS A 121 -20.17 0.83 -6.13
CA LYS A 121 -20.19 0.84 -4.67
C LYS A 121 -20.38 2.28 -4.21
N VAL A 122 -21.59 2.57 -3.72
CA VAL A 122 -21.93 3.89 -3.17
C VAL A 122 -21.46 3.95 -1.71
N CYS A 123 -20.68 4.97 -1.39
CA CYS A 123 -20.15 5.20 -0.05
C CYS A 123 -20.72 6.52 0.49
N MET A 124 -21.14 6.55 1.76
CA MET A 124 -21.98 7.66 2.29
C MET A 124 -21.31 8.53 3.36
N GLY A 125 -21.68 9.80 3.37
CA GLY A 125 -21.30 10.81 4.37
C GLY A 125 -19.91 11.41 4.16
N LEU A 126 -19.58 12.42 4.97
CA LEU A 126 -18.26 13.08 4.97
C LEU A 126 -17.14 12.06 5.21
N LYS A 127 -16.14 12.04 4.33
CA LYS A 127 -14.95 11.18 4.46
C LYS A 127 -13.68 12.01 4.62
N THR A 128 -13.05 11.92 5.79
CA THR A 128 -11.70 12.44 6.02
C THR A 128 -10.67 11.38 5.65
N VAL A 129 -9.75 11.71 4.75
CA VAL A 129 -8.59 10.88 4.39
C VAL A 129 -7.34 11.57 4.92
N ASP A 130 -6.93 11.22 6.12
CA ASP A 130 -5.73 11.70 6.80
C ASP A 130 -4.56 10.69 6.78
N SER A 131 -4.85 9.46 6.37
CA SER A 131 -4.01 8.28 6.52
C SER A 131 -4.33 7.23 5.47
N VAL A 132 -3.38 6.33 5.21
CA VAL A 132 -3.56 5.18 4.30
C VAL A 132 -4.73 4.29 4.77
N THR A 133 -4.89 4.04 6.08
CA THR A 133 -6.00 3.26 6.63
C THR A 133 -7.36 3.92 6.36
N ALA A 134 -7.46 5.25 6.42
CA ALA A 134 -8.67 5.98 6.06
C ALA A 134 -8.99 5.88 4.56
N ALA A 135 -7.98 5.82 3.70
CA ALA A 135 -8.17 5.56 2.27
C ALA A 135 -8.61 4.10 2.01
N GLN A 136 -8.00 3.12 2.68
CA GLN A 136 -8.35 1.70 2.58
C GLN A 136 -9.81 1.41 2.98
N ALA A 137 -10.37 2.15 3.93
CA ALA A 137 -11.80 2.09 4.25
C ALA A 137 -12.73 2.51 3.09
N LEU A 138 -12.20 3.22 2.08
CA LEU A 138 -12.91 3.62 0.85
C LEU A 138 -12.57 2.72 -0.35
N ARG A 139 -11.84 1.62 -0.15
CA ARG A 139 -11.41 0.75 -1.25
C ARG A 139 -12.60 0.27 -2.09
N GLY A 140 -12.52 0.53 -3.39
CA GLY A 140 -13.54 0.18 -4.37
C GLY A 140 -14.79 1.06 -4.37
N CYS A 141 -14.88 2.13 -3.56
CA CYS A 141 -15.96 3.12 -3.69
C CYS A 141 -15.88 3.76 -5.09
N THR A 142 -17.01 3.79 -5.81
CA THR A 142 -17.10 4.42 -7.15
C THR A 142 -17.89 5.72 -7.12
N VAL A 143 -18.82 5.87 -6.17
CA VAL A 143 -19.60 7.08 -5.93
C VAL A 143 -19.54 7.42 -4.45
N LEU A 144 -19.15 8.65 -4.13
CA LEU A 144 -19.22 9.20 -2.78
C LEU A 144 -20.45 10.10 -2.67
N ASN A 145 -21.50 9.62 -1.99
CA ASN A 145 -22.65 10.42 -1.60
C ASN A 145 -22.31 11.19 -0.31
N GLY A 146 -21.71 12.36 -0.47
CA GLY A 146 -21.10 13.18 0.57
C GLY A 146 -19.87 13.94 0.05
N SER A 147 -19.12 14.57 0.97
CA SER A 147 -17.88 15.30 0.67
C SER A 147 -16.63 14.52 1.08
N MET A 148 -15.49 14.84 0.46
CA MET A 148 -14.17 14.30 0.82
C MET A 148 -13.23 15.40 1.34
N VAL A 149 -12.50 15.12 2.41
CA VAL A 149 -11.47 16.01 2.99
C VAL A 149 -10.16 15.25 3.10
N ILE A 150 -9.17 15.60 2.26
CA ILE A 150 -7.83 15.01 2.27
C ILE A 150 -6.88 15.89 3.11
N ASN A 151 -6.16 15.28 4.04
CA ASN A 151 -5.31 15.94 5.05
C ASN A 151 -4.09 15.06 5.42
N ILE A 152 -3.28 14.69 4.43
CA ILE A 152 -2.23 13.67 4.56
C ILE A 152 -0.85 14.32 4.77
N ARG A 153 -0.37 14.27 6.01
CA ARG A 153 0.87 14.96 6.43
C ARG A 153 2.16 14.21 6.15
N GLY A 154 2.11 12.88 5.98
CA GLY A 154 3.30 12.03 5.86
C GLY A 154 2.96 10.54 5.85
N GLY A 155 3.94 9.71 5.47
CA GLY A 155 3.80 8.28 5.20
C GLY A 155 4.76 7.84 4.09
N ASN A 156 4.78 6.55 3.78
CA ASN A 156 5.60 5.95 2.71
C ASN A 156 4.69 5.38 1.62
N ASN A 157 5.11 5.45 0.36
CA ASN A 157 4.38 4.94 -0.82
C ASN A 157 2.93 5.44 -0.92
N ILE A 158 2.66 6.67 -0.47
CA ILE A 158 1.32 7.24 -0.32
C ILE A 158 0.61 7.30 -1.67
N ALA A 159 1.29 7.75 -2.73
CA ALA A 159 0.65 7.89 -4.05
C ALA A 159 0.08 6.55 -4.56
N ALA A 160 0.84 5.46 -4.37
CA ALA A 160 0.43 4.12 -4.78
C ALA A 160 -0.72 3.55 -3.91
N GLU A 161 -0.65 3.72 -2.58
CA GLU A 161 -1.74 3.32 -1.69
C GLU A 161 -3.03 4.13 -1.95
N LEU A 162 -2.92 5.43 -2.23
CA LEU A 162 -4.09 6.24 -2.57
C LEU A 162 -4.68 5.85 -3.92
N GLU A 163 -3.90 5.54 -4.96
CA GLU A 163 -4.45 5.08 -6.24
C GLU A 163 -5.12 3.69 -6.07
N ALA A 164 -4.48 2.77 -5.35
CA ALA A 164 -4.99 1.42 -5.11
C ALA A 164 -6.34 1.39 -4.35
N ASN A 165 -6.62 2.42 -3.56
CA ASN A 165 -7.83 2.49 -2.73
C ASN A 165 -8.87 3.51 -3.25
N LEU A 166 -8.45 4.68 -3.73
CA LEU A 166 -9.32 5.78 -4.17
C LEU A 166 -9.42 5.91 -5.71
N GLY A 167 -8.52 5.31 -6.48
CA GLY A 167 -8.47 5.45 -7.94
C GLY A 167 -9.66 4.84 -8.71
N GLN A 168 -10.60 4.19 -8.03
CA GLN A 168 -11.88 3.75 -8.59
C GLN A 168 -13.04 4.75 -8.39
N LEU A 169 -12.84 5.82 -7.61
CA LEU A 169 -13.84 6.85 -7.38
C LEU A 169 -14.07 7.66 -8.67
N GLU A 170 -15.31 7.67 -9.15
CA GLU A 170 -15.70 8.36 -10.39
C GLU A 170 -16.55 9.62 -10.12
N GLU A 171 -17.25 9.67 -9.00
CA GLU A 171 -18.17 10.76 -8.63
C GLU A 171 -18.13 11.12 -7.13
N ILE A 172 -18.21 12.42 -6.82
CA ILE A 172 -18.44 12.99 -5.49
C ILE A 172 -19.69 13.89 -5.56
N THR A 173 -20.69 13.66 -4.71
CA THR A 173 -21.92 14.50 -4.72
C THR A 173 -21.74 15.83 -3.99
N GLY A 174 -20.94 15.85 -2.91
CA GLY A 174 -20.57 17.05 -2.17
C GLY A 174 -19.38 17.79 -2.78
N TYR A 175 -18.46 18.20 -1.92
CA TYR A 175 -17.22 18.91 -2.27
C TYR A 175 -15.96 18.05 -2.07
N LEU A 176 -14.86 18.44 -2.73
CA LEU A 176 -13.53 17.89 -2.51
C LEU A 176 -12.59 18.96 -1.91
N MET A 177 -12.13 18.74 -0.68
CA MET A 177 -11.13 19.56 -0.02
C MET A 177 -9.80 18.81 0.05
N VAL A 178 -8.70 19.46 -0.33
CA VAL A 178 -7.32 19.01 -0.11
C VAL A 178 -6.60 20.09 0.69
N ARG A 179 -6.31 19.81 1.97
CA ARG A 179 -5.66 20.79 2.85
C ARG A 179 -4.49 20.20 3.62
N ARG A 180 -3.44 20.98 3.89
CA ARG A 180 -2.31 20.58 4.76
C ARG A 180 -1.73 19.20 4.42
N SER A 181 -1.79 18.84 3.13
CA SER A 181 -1.45 17.52 2.62
C SER A 181 -0.02 17.52 2.11
N TYR A 182 0.92 17.80 3.01
CA TYR A 182 2.33 18.06 2.69
C TYR A 182 3.06 16.90 1.99
N ALA A 183 2.50 15.69 2.00
CA ALA A 183 3.06 14.53 1.32
C ALA A 183 2.47 14.29 -0.09
N LEU A 184 1.50 15.10 -0.55
CA LEU A 184 0.94 14.99 -1.90
C LEU A 184 1.66 15.91 -2.88
N VAL A 185 2.07 15.34 -4.02
CA VAL A 185 2.69 16.08 -5.13
C VAL A 185 1.76 16.21 -6.34
N SER A 186 0.81 15.29 -6.50
CA SER A 186 -0.24 15.30 -7.53
C SER A 186 -1.54 14.71 -6.98
N LEU A 187 -2.70 15.06 -7.55
CA LEU A 187 -4.01 14.45 -7.27
C LEU A 187 -4.35 13.31 -8.25
N SER A 188 -3.42 12.94 -9.14
CA SER A 188 -3.54 11.88 -10.13
C SER A 188 -4.00 10.52 -9.60
N PHE A 189 -3.82 10.24 -8.29
CA PHE A 189 -4.37 9.06 -7.62
C PHE A 189 -5.91 9.01 -7.63
N LEU A 190 -6.61 10.14 -7.75
CA LEU A 190 -8.05 10.24 -8.06
C LEU A 190 -8.30 10.02 -9.57
N ARG A 191 -7.67 8.97 -10.12
CA ARG A 191 -7.46 8.73 -11.55
C ARG A 191 -8.74 8.75 -12.39
N LYS A 192 -9.84 8.28 -11.81
CA LYS A 192 -11.14 8.14 -12.47
C LYS A 192 -12.16 9.23 -12.13
N LEU A 193 -11.86 10.16 -11.22
CA LEU A 193 -12.83 11.16 -10.75
C LEU A 193 -13.23 12.09 -11.91
N LYS A 194 -14.49 12.02 -12.34
CA LYS A 194 -15.00 12.80 -13.49
C LYS A 194 -15.98 13.88 -13.07
N LEU A 195 -16.65 13.72 -11.93
CA LEU A 195 -17.77 14.56 -11.53
C LEU A 195 -17.70 14.94 -10.05
N ILE A 196 -17.76 16.25 -9.79
CA ILE A 196 -18.07 16.82 -8.48
C ILE A 196 -19.40 17.57 -8.63
N ARG A 197 -20.47 17.11 -7.97
CA ARG A 197 -21.79 17.75 -8.12
C ARG A 197 -21.91 19.04 -7.31
N GLY A 198 -21.24 19.14 -6.17
CA GLY A 198 -21.33 20.33 -5.30
C GLY A 198 -22.73 20.53 -4.71
N GLU A 199 -23.49 19.46 -4.46
CA GLU A 199 -24.80 19.48 -3.80
C GLU A 199 -24.68 19.99 -2.36
N THR A 200 -23.62 19.58 -1.67
CA THR A 200 -23.12 20.20 -0.44
C THR A 200 -21.80 20.90 -0.74
N GLN A 201 -21.65 22.12 -0.25
CA GLN A 201 -20.48 22.98 -0.50
C GLN A 201 -19.83 23.37 0.83
N GLU A 202 -18.53 23.66 0.79
CA GLU A 202 -17.80 24.20 1.94
C GLU A 202 -18.14 25.69 2.16
N VAL A 203 -17.95 26.19 3.38
CA VAL A 203 -18.27 27.58 3.77
C VAL A 203 -17.67 28.58 2.77
N GLY A 204 -18.55 29.36 2.13
CA GLY A 204 -18.19 30.22 0.99
C GLY A 204 -18.55 29.65 -0.38
N ASN A 205 -19.42 28.63 -0.44
CA ASN A 205 -19.94 28.02 -1.67
C ASN A 205 -18.85 27.37 -2.54
N TYR A 206 -17.84 26.75 -1.91
CA TYR A 206 -16.76 26.07 -2.63
C TYR A 206 -17.06 24.58 -2.82
N SER A 207 -16.87 24.07 -4.04
CA SER A 207 -17.00 22.65 -4.38
C SER A 207 -15.64 21.97 -4.59
N PHE A 208 -14.58 22.73 -4.83
CA PHE A 208 -13.19 22.27 -4.74
C PHE A 208 -12.34 23.28 -3.95
N TYR A 209 -11.53 22.79 -3.00
CA TYR A 209 -10.82 23.64 -2.04
C TYR A 209 -9.39 23.15 -1.75
N ALA A 210 -8.37 23.90 -2.18
CA ALA A 210 -6.95 23.57 -2.01
C ALA A 210 -6.22 24.61 -1.15
N LEU A 211 -5.80 24.22 0.07
CA LEU A 211 -5.18 25.10 1.06
C LEU A 211 -3.93 24.50 1.73
N ASP A 212 -2.81 25.24 1.72
CA ASP A 212 -1.58 24.87 2.46
C ASP A 212 -1.03 23.49 2.05
N ASN A 213 -0.83 23.27 0.75
CA ASN A 213 -0.29 22.02 0.21
C ASN A 213 1.11 22.24 -0.36
N GLN A 214 2.08 22.43 0.55
CA GLN A 214 3.46 22.88 0.31
C GLN A 214 4.31 22.05 -0.68
N ASN A 215 3.85 20.87 -1.10
CA ASN A 215 4.54 20.03 -2.08
C ASN A 215 3.70 19.66 -3.31
N LEU A 216 2.44 20.12 -3.38
CA LEU A 216 1.56 19.90 -4.52
C LEU A 216 2.08 20.67 -5.75
N ARG A 217 2.29 19.98 -6.87
CA ARG A 217 2.86 20.55 -8.12
C ARG A 217 1.91 20.45 -9.31
N GLN A 218 1.12 19.39 -9.36
CA GLN A 218 0.12 19.13 -10.39
C GLN A 218 -1.22 18.81 -9.71
N LEU A 219 -2.32 19.01 -10.42
CA LEU A 219 -3.62 18.49 -10.03
C LEU A 219 -3.87 17.17 -10.75
N TRP A 220 -3.97 17.19 -12.08
CA TRP A 220 -4.10 16.00 -12.91
C TRP A 220 -3.34 16.16 -14.23
N ASP A 221 -3.07 15.05 -14.91
CA ASP A 221 -2.65 15.09 -16.30
C ASP A 221 -3.85 15.43 -17.21
N TRP A 222 -4.09 16.72 -17.42
CA TRP A 222 -5.18 17.24 -18.27
C TRP A 222 -5.13 16.80 -19.74
N SER A 223 -4.02 16.20 -20.22
CA SER A 223 -3.99 15.56 -21.54
C SER A 223 -4.77 14.24 -21.59
N LYS A 224 -5.00 13.61 -20.43
CA LYS A 224 -5.66 12.30 -20.28
C LYS A 224 -6.88 12.32 -19.38
N HIS A 225 -6.99 13.30 -18.49
CA HIS A 225 -8.02 13.42 -17.46
C HIS A 225 -9.07 14.50 -17.80
N LYS A 226 -10.32 14.29 -17.38
CA LYS A 226 -11.43 15.25 -17.56
C LYS A 226 -12.28 15.28 -16.28
N LEU A 227 -12.48 16.48 -15.75
CA LEU A 227 -13.24 16.74 -14.53
C LEU A 227 -14.32 17.80 -14.81
N THR A 228 -15.55 17.52 -14.41
CA THR A 228 -16.69 18.45 -14.46
C THR A 228 -17.11 18.81 -13.04
N ILE A 229 -17.33 20.09 -12.79
CA ILE A 229 -17.86 20.62 -11.52
C ILE A 229 -19.20 21.28 -11.86
N LEU A 230 -20.32 20.78 -11.33
CA LEU A 230 -21.65 21.25 -11.74
C LEU A 230 -22.02 22.60 -11.12
N GLN A 231 -21.62 22.84 -9.87
CA GLN A 231 -21.85 24.08 -9.14
C GLN A 231 -20.84 24.27 -8.02
N GLY A 232 -20.73 25.51 -7.51
CA GLY A 232 -19.76 25.91 -6.51
C GLY A 232 -18.45 26.42 -7.11
N ARG A 233 -17.66 27.11 -6.27
CA ARG A 233 -16.42 27.80 -6.64
C ARG A 233 -15.17 26.95 -6.38
N LEU A 234 -14.07 27.34 -7.01
CA LEU A 234 -12.72 26.86 -6.69
C LEU A 234 -12.12 27.73 -5.58
N PHE A 235 -11.18 27.19 -4.80
CA PHE A 235 -10.37 27.96 -3.85
C PHE A 235 -8.92 27.45 -3.85
N PHE A 236 -7.95 28.35 -3.99
CA PHE A 236 -6.52 28.02 -4.08
C PHE A 236 -5.67 29.04 -3.32
N HIS A 237 -5.14 28.66 -2.17
CA HIS A 237 -4.25 29.49 -1.34
C HIS A 237 -3.11 28.65 -0.72
N TYR A 238 -1.90 29.19 -0.64
CA TYR A 238 -0.74 28.55 -0.01
C TYR A 238 -0.37 27.17 -0.63
N ASN A 239 -0.47 27.03 -1.95
CA ASN A 239 0.01 25.86 -2.69
C ASN A 239 1.31 26.24 -3.40
N SER A 240 2.38 26.50 -2.64
CA SER A 240 3.56 27.23 -3.14
C SER A 240 4.30 26.57 -4.31
N LYS A 241 4.15 25.26 -4.51
CA LYS A 241 4.78 24.52 -5.62
C LYS A 241 3.82 24.23 -6.79
N LEU A 242 2.56 24.69 -6.71
CA LEU A 242 1.52 24.50 -7.71
C LEU A 242 1.46 25.71 -8.64
N CYS A 243 1.98 25.57 -9.86
CA CYS A 243 2.02 26.64 -10.85
C CYS A 243 0.63 27.20 -11.19
N MET A 244 0.51 28.54 -11.27
CA MET A 244 -0.75 29.20 -11.66
C MET A 244 -1.26 28.77 -13.05
N ALA A 245 -0.39 28.32 -13.95
CA ALA A 245 -0.78 27.72 -15.23
C ALA A 245 -1.58 26.41 -15.09
N GLU A 246 -1.34 25.62 -14.04
CA GLU A 246 -2.08 24.39 -13.74
C GLU A 246 -3.48 24.70 -13.19
N ILE A 247 -3.60 25.74 -12.37
CA ILE A 247 -4.89 26.22 -11.85
C ILE A 247 -5.75 26.79 -13.00
N ARG A 248 -5.16 27.59 -13.91
CA ARG A 248 -5.86 28.10 -15.10
C ARG A 248 -6.38 26.98 -16.02
N LYS A 249 -5.61 25.91 -16.21
CA LYS A 249 -6.07 24.71 -16.94
C LYS A 249 -7.26 24.05 -16.24
N MET A 250 -7.30 24.01 -14.91
CA MET A 250 -8.46 23.52 -14.17
C MET A 250 -9.69 24.41 -14.38
N GLU A 251 -9.57 25.74 -14.34
CA GLU A 251 -10.68 26.67 -14.63
C GLU A 251 -11.28 26.44 -16.02
N GLU A 252 -10.42 26.16 -17.01
CA GLU A 252 -10.80 25.90 -18.40
C GLU A 252 -11.44 24.52 -18.59
N VAL A 253 -10.86 23.44 -18.05
CA VAL A 253 -11.40 22.08 -18.15
C VAL A 253 -12.71 21.93 -17.38
N THR A 254 -12.85 22.60 -16.22
CA THR A 254 -14.08 22.57 -15.41
C THR A 254 -15.14 23.59 -15.85
N ALA A 255 -14.81 24.49 -16.78
CA ALA A 255 -15.64 25.61 -17.22
C ALA A 255 -16.10 26.56 -16.08
N THR A 256 -15.31 26.68 -15.01
CA THR A 256 -15.68 27.45 -13.80
C THR A 256 -15.17 28.90 -13.80
N LYS A 257 -14.43 29.33 -14.83
CA LYS A 257 -13.68 30.60 -14.93
C LYS A 257 -14.48 31.89 -14.63
N GLU A 258 -15.79 31.88 -14.81
CA GLU A 258 -16.68 33.03 -14.56
C GLU A 258 -17.37 33.01 -13.17
N LEU A 259 -17.17 31.94 -12.39
CA LEU A 259 -17.84 31.74 -11.09
C LEU A 259 -17.05 32.28 -9.89
N HIS A 260 -15.77 32.60 -10.07
CA HIS A 260 -14.85 32.91 -8.97
C HIS A 260 -14.68 34.42 -8.74
N THR A 261 -14.50 34.80 -7.48
CA THR A 261 -14.16 36.16 -7.05
C THR A 261 -12.64 36.34 -7.04
N LYS A 262 -12.16 37.57 -7.26
CA LYS A 262 -10.72 37.93 -7.33
C LYS A 262 -9.81 37.45 -6.18
N ASN A 263 -10.39 37.06 -5.05
CA ASN A 263 -9.65 36.62 -3.85
C ASN A 263 -9.68 35.09 -3.65
N ASP A 264 -10.40 34.32 -4.48
CA ASP A 264 -10.55 32.87 -4.30
C ASP A 264 -9.28 32.10 -4.70
N ILE A 265 -8.53 32.63 -5.67
CA ILE A 265 -7.27 32.10 -6.19
C ILE A 265 -6.17 33.14 -5.94
N ALA A 266 -5.29 32.88 -4.97
CA ALA A 266 -4.26 33.83 -4.55
C ALA A 266 -3.03 33.79 -5.46
N VAL A 267 -2.86 34.80 -6.32
CA VAL A 267 -1.69 34.93 -7.22
C VAL A 267 -0.35 34.96 -6.48
N LYS A 268 -0.32 35.41 -5.21
CA LYS A 268 0.90 35.54 -4.41
C LYS A 268 1.27 34.34 -3.53
N THR A 269 0.45 33.28 -3.51
CA THR A 269 0.67 32.10 -2.63
C THR A 269 0.39 30.76 -3.32
N ASN A 270 0.36 30.76 -4.65
CA ASN A 270 0.38 29.53 -5.45
C ASN A 270 1.48 29.70 -6.50
N GLY A 271 2.42 28.75 -6.54
CA GLY A 271 3.56 28.82 -7.46
C GLY A 271 4.75 29.68 -7.01
N ASP A 272 4.67 30.35 -5.86
CA ASP A 272 5.74 31.21 -5.29
C ASP A 272 7.05 30.47 -4.96
N GLN A 273 7.05 29.14 -4.99
CA GLN A 273 8.22 28.27 -4.83
C GLN A 273 8.31 27.23 -5.95
N ALA A 274 7.71 27.50 -7.11
CA ALA A 274 7.66 26.60 -8.26
C ALA A 274 8.55 27.09 -9.41
N SER A 275 9.53 26.26 -9.81
CA SER A 275 10.19 26.40 -11.12
C SER A 275 9.23 25.93 -12.21
N CYS A 276 8.32 26.81 -12.64
CA CYS A 276 7.29 26.46 -13.63
C CYS A 276 7.92 26.27 -15.02
N GLU A 277 7.88 25.05 -15.54
CA GLU A 277 8.53 24.69 -16.81
C GLU A 277 7.61 25.06 -17.98
N ASN A 278 7.90 26.19 -18.64
CA ASN A 278 7.11 26.71 -19.76
C ASN A 278 7.72 26.38 -21.14
N GLU A 279 9.03 26.06 -21.19
CA GLU A 279 9.73 25.70 -22.43
C GLU A 279 10.08 24.21 -22.50
N VAL A 280 10.24 23.68 -23.73
CA VAL A 280 10.49 22.26 -23.98
C VAL A 280 11.93 22.01 -24.42
N LEU A 281 12.71 21.32 -23.60
CA LEU A 281 14.07 20.85 -23.94
C LEU A 281 13.99 19.69 -24.94
N LYS A 282 14.74 19.74 -26.05
CA LYS A 282 14.82 18.63 -27.01
C LYS A 282 16.14 17.88 -26.87
N PHE A 283 16.09 16.56 -27.00
CA PHE A 283 17.30 15.73 -27.08
C PHE A 283 17.93 15.82 -28.48
N THR A 284 19.21 16.19 -28.53
CA THR A 284 20.01 16.29 -29.76
C THR A 284 20.69 14.95 -30.10
N GLN A 285 21.04 14.17 -29.08
CA GLN A 285 21.65 12.86 -29.22
C GLN A 285 21.18 11.90 -28.13
N VAL A 286 20.83 10.68 -28.53
CA VAL A 286 20.62 9.53 -27.64
C VAL A 286 21.39 8.34 -28.22
N ARG A 287 22.32 7.76 -27.47
CA ARG A 287 23.11 6.59 -27.88
C ARG A 287 23.09 5.50 -26.81
N THR A 288 22.78 4.28 -27.22
CA THR A 288 22.62 3.13 -26.33
C THR A 288 23.79 2.16 -26.43
N LEU A 289 24.22 1.64 -25.29
CA LEU A 289 25.06 0.46 -25.14
C LEU A 289 24.28 -0.61 -24.35
N SER A 290 24.90 -1.74 -24.03
CA SER A 290 24.29 -2.78 -23.19
C SER A 290 24.08 -2.33 -21.73
N ASP A 291 25.00 -1.52 -21.21
CA ASP A 291 25.11 -1.18 -19.79
C ASP A 291 25.07 0.34 -19.53
N LYS A 292 24.95 1.16 -20.60
CA LYS A 292 25.03 2.63 -20.53
C LYS A 292 24.11 3.30 -21.55
N ILE A 293 23.66 4.52 -21.24
CA ILE A 293 22.97 5.41 -22.18
C ILE A 293 23.67 6.77 -22.14
N ILE A 294 24.02 7.31 -23.32
CA ILE A 294 24.52 8.68 -23.48
C ILE A 294 23.37 9.54 -24.00
N ILE A 295 23.13 10.67 -23.35
CA ILE A 295 22.15 11.68 -23.77
C ILE A 295 22.82 13.06 -23.93
N ARG A 296 22.33 13.86 -24.88
CA ARG A 296 22.58 15.30 -25.03
C ARG A 296 21.29 16.01 -25.40
N TRP A 297 21.21 17.30 -25.05
CA TRP A 297 20.03 18.13 -25.30
C TRP A 297 20.42 19.55 -25.71
N GLU A 298 19.46 20.28 -26.28
CA GLU A 298 19.63 21.67 -26.66
C GLU A 298 20.01 22.52 -25.42
N PRO A 299 21.01 23.43 -25.52
CA PRO A 299 21.40 24.29 -24.42
C PRO A 299 20.29 25.32 -24.13
N PHE A 300 19.89 25.42 -22.87
CA PHE A 300 18.93 26.42 -22.38
C PHE A 300 19.62 27.48 -21.53
N TRP A 301 19.15 28.72 -21.63
CA TRP A 301 19.57 29.84 -20.78
C TRP A 301 18.34 30.71 -20.42
N PRO A 302 18.00 30.88 -19.14
CA PRO A 302 16.94 31.81 -18.72
C PRO A 302 17.38 33.28 -18.95
N PRO A 303 16.44 34.25 -18.88
CA PRO A 303 16.71 35.65 -19.20
C PRO A 303 17.89 36.26 -18.42
N ASP A 304 18.01 35.93 -17.12
CA ASP A 304 19.26 36.05 -16.39
C ASP A 304 19.93 34.67 -16.28
N PHE A 305 21.03 34.48 -17.01
CA PHE A 305 21.76 33.22 -17.04
C PHE A 305 22.31 32.78 -15.67
N ARG A 306 22.39 33.69 -14.69
CA ARG A 306 22.83 33.40 -13.31
C ARG A 306 21.80 32.60 -12.52
N ASP A 307 20.53 32.61 -12.94
CA ASP A 307 19.49 31.80 -12.32
C ASP A 307 19.60 30.32 -12.70
N LEU A 308 20.35 29.96 -13.74
CA LEU A 308 20.57 28.56 -14.12
C LEU A 308 21.66 27.91 -13.27
N LEU A 309 21.23 27.14 -12.27
CA LEU A 309 22.12 26.35 -11.42
C LEU A 309 22.58 25.06 -12.12
N GLY A 310 21.83 24.55 -13.11
CA GLY A 310 22.19 23.38 -13.91
C GLY A 310 20.98 22.65 -14.48
N PHE A 311 21.11 21.33 -14.67
CA PHE A 311 20.06 20.43 -15.14
C PHE A 311 19.96 19.21 -14.23
N MET A 312 18.73 18.74 -13.96
CA MET A 312 18.47 17.42 -13.39
C MET A 312 18.16 16.45 -14.52
N VAL A 313 18.93 15.37 -14.66
CA VAL A 313 18.58 14.19 -15.46
C VAL A 313 17.81 13.22 -14.57
N LEU A 314 16.61 12.83 -14.97
CA LEU A 314 15.78 11.86 -14.23
C LEU A 314 15.57 10.61 -15.08
N TYR A 315 15.88 9.45 -14.52
CA TYR A 315 15.70 8.15 -15.20
C TYR A 315 15.19 7.05 -14.26
N LYS A 316 14.46 6.08 -14.81
CA LYS A 316 14.08 4.83 -14.12
C LYS A 316 13.74 3.71 -15.09
N GLU A 317 13.74 2.48 -14.59
CA GLU A 317 13.28 1.31 -15.33
C GLU A 317 11.77 1.41 -15.62
N ALA A 318 11.39 1.25 -16.88
CA ALA A 318 10.04 1.49 -17.38
C ALA A 318 9.64 0.45 -18.45
N PRO A 319 9.16 -0.75 -18.05
CA PRO A 319 8.74 -1.80 -18.99
C PRO A 319 7.63 -1.34 -19.95
N TYR A 320 6.78 -0.40 -19.51
CA TYR A 320 5.63 0.13 -20.23
C TYR A 320 5.79 1.65 -20.46
N LYS A 321 5.16 2.18 -21.52
CA LYS A 321 5.22 3.60 -21.90
C LYS A 321 4.12 4.46 -21.27
N ASN A 322 3.85 4.25 -19.98
CA ASN A 322 2.76 4.89 -19.22
C ASN A 322 3.24 5.60 -17.95
N VAL A 323 4.54 5.85 -17.84
CA VAL A 323 5.19 6.51 -16.70
C VAL A 323 4.80 7.99 -16.62
N THR A 324 4.65 8.52 -15.40
CA THR A 324 4.49 9.96 -15.14
C THR A 324 5.66 10.53 -14.33
N GLU A 325 5.86 11.85 -14.43
CA GLU A 325 6.90 12.58 -13.69
C GLU A 325 6.79 12.43 -12.16
N PHE A 326 5.58 12.19 -11.66
CA PHE A 326 5.26 12.13 -10.22
C PHE A 326 5.28 10.70 -9.64
N ASP A 327 5.47 9.69 -10.50
CA ASP A 327 5.57 8.29 -10.07
C ASP A 327 6.67 8.10 -9.02
N GLY A 328 6.31 7.53 -7.86
CA GLY A 328 7.28 7.13 -6.84
C GLY A 328 7.99 8.28 -6.13
N GLN A 329 7.47 9.51 -6.21
CA GLN A 329 8.06 10.70 -5.58
C GLN A 329 7.83 10.80 -4.05
N ASP A 330 7.48 9.69 -3.40
CA ASP A 330 7.62 9.51 -1.96
C ASP A 330 9.10 9.59 -1.57
N ALA A 331 9.46 10.38 -0.55
CA ALA A 331 10.83 10.80 -0.27
C ALA A 331 11.86 9.68 -0.01
N CYS A 332 11.41 8.44 0.23
CA CYS A 332 12.23 7.24 0.41
C CYS A 332 11.71 6.03 -0.40
N GLY A 333 10.95 6.26 -1.49
CA GLY A 333 10.27 5.19 -2.24
C GLY A 333 11.19 4.35 -3.14
N SER A 334 11.00 3.03 -3.16
CA SER A 334 11.81 2.09 -3.97
C SER A 334 11.58 2.18 -5.49
N ASN A 335 10.49 2.82 -5.92
CA ASN A 335 10.09 2.98 -7.31
C ASN A 335 10.27 4.42 -7.80
N SER A 336 11.11 5.19 -7.09
CA SER A 336 11.42 6.59 -7.37
C SER A 336 12.23 6.77 -8.65
N TRP A 337 12.23 7.99 -9.18
CA TRP A 337 13.15 8.41 -10.22
C TRP A 337 14.56 8.56 -9.66
N VAL A 338 15.56 7.97 -10.32
CA VAL A 338 16.96 8.27 -10.03
C VAL A 338 17.29 9.63 -10.65
N ILE A 339 17.87 10.52 -9.85
CA ILE A 339 18.23 11.88 -10.25
C ILE A 339 19.76 11.97 -10.34
N ALA A 340 20.26 12.55 -11.42
CA ALA A 340 21.65 12.95 -11.57
C ALA A 340 21.71 14.42 -11.97
N ASP A 341 22.35 15.24 -11.13
CA ASP A 341 22.56 16.66 -11.39
C ASP A 341 23.72 16.85 -12.38
N VAL A 342 23.60 17.85 -13.25
CA VAL A 342 24.53 18.15 -14.35
C VAL A 342 24.75 19.66 -14.41
N ASP A 343 26.00 20.08 -14.24
CA ASP A 343 26.41 21.49 -14.30
C ASP A 343 26.04 22.14 -15.65
N PRO A 344 25.73 23.45 -15.67
CA PRO A 344 25.42 24.15 -16.91
C PRO A 344 26.68 24.23 -17.81
N PRO A 345 26.53 24.14 -19.14
CA PRO A 345 27.66 24.17 -20.06
C PRO A 345 28.32 25.55 -20.03
N LEU A 346 29.65 25.61 -20.24
CA LEU A 346 30.34 26.88 -20.41
C LEU A 346 29.70 27.69 -21.55
N ARG A 347 29.32 28.94 -21.25
CA ARG A 347 28.75 29.85 -22.24
C ARG A 347 29.81 30.20 -23.28
N ALA A 348 29.49 30.01 -24.56
CA ALA A 348 30.39 30.36 -25.65
C ALA A 348 30.62 31.88 -25.71
N THR A 349 31.86 32.29 -25.95
CA THR A 349 32.18 33.64 -26.41
C THR A 349 31.73 33.79 -27.86
N GLU A 350 31.37 35.01 -28.27
CA GLU A 350 30.88 35.30 -29.62
C GLU A 350 31.78 34.69 -30.71
N GLY A 351 31.16 34.05 -31.70
CA GLY A 351 31.86 33.38 -32.80
C GLY A 351 32.30 31.93 -32.55
N LYS A 352 31.81 31.26 -31.49
CA LYS A 352 31.99 29.81 -31.28
C LYS A 352 30.65 29.11 -31.05
N ASP A 353 30.57 27.85 -31.46
CA ASP A 353 29.43 26.97 -31.18
C ASP A 353 29.23 26.79 -29.67
N GLN A 354 27.98 26.90 -29.21
CA GLN A 354 27.63 26.64 -27.82
C GLN A 354 27.71 25.13 -27.54
N PRO A 355 28.56 24.66 -26.61
CA PRO A 355 28.62 23.25 -26.25
C PRO A 355 27.27 22.76 -25.70
N GLU A 356 26.76 21.68 -26.29
CA GLU A 356 25.56 20.98 -25.82
C GLU A 356 25.80 20.34 -24.44
N PRO A 357 24.91 20.53 -23.46
CA PRO A 357 24.90 19.74 -22.23
C PRO A 357 24.60 18.26 -22.53
N GLY A 358 25.10 17.37 -21.68
CA GLY A 358 24.93 15.93 -21.84
C GLY A 358 25.40 15.12 -20.64
N HIS A 359 24.98 13.85 -20.59
CA HIS A 359 25.24 12.96 -19.46
C HIS A 359 25.39 11.50 -19.91
N LEU A 360 26.18 10.72 -19.15
CA LEU A 360 26.38 9.28 -19.34
C LEU A 360 25.71 8.54 -18.17
N ILE A 361 24.55 7.96 -18.42
CA ILE A 361 23.83 7.15 -17.43
C ILE A 361 24.47 5.75 -17.38
N HIS A 362 25.05 5.38 -16.23
CA HIS A 362 25.59 4.04 -15.96
C HIS A 362 25.62 3.74 -14.45
N PRO A 363 25.64 2.46 -14.03
CA PRO A 363 25.40 1.24 -14.83
C PRO A 363 23.90 0.98 -15.02
N LEU A 364 23.56 0.29 -16.12
CA LEU A 364 22.20 -0.09 -16.48
C LEU A 364 22.11 -1.59 -16.81
N LYS A 365 20.89 -2.16 -16.73
CA LYS A 365 20.62 -3.54 -17.14
C LYS A 365 20.59 -3.65 -18.68
N PRO A 366 21.09 -4.74 -19.30
CA PRO A 366 20.94 -5.00 -20.73
C PRO A 366 19.50 -5.32 -21.16
N TRP A 367 19.17 -5.00 -22.42
CA TRP A 367 17.84 -5.18 -23.03
C TRP A 367 16.65 -4.54 -22.27
N THR A 368 16.94 -3.69 -21.28
CA THR A 368 15.95 -3.08 -20.37
C THR A 368 15.52 -1.72 -20.90
N GLN A 369 14.23 -1.43 -20.79
CA GLN A 369 13.65 -0.17 -21.21
C GLN A 369 13.64 0.81 -20.04
N TYR A 370 14.17 2.01 -20.26
CA TYR A 370 14.24 3.11 -19.32
C TYR A 370 13.38 4.28 -19.82
N ALA A 371 12.68 4.93 -18.89
CA ALA A 371 12.11 6.25 -19.09
C ALA A 371 13.16 7.28 -18.66
N ILE A 372 13.35 8.33 -19.45
CA ILE A 372 14.35 9.40 -19.19
C ILE A 372 13.73 10.75 -19.54
N PHE A 373 13.94 11.76 -18.69
CA PHE A 373 13.68 13.17 -19.02
C PHE A 373 14.70 14.09 -18.34
N VAL A 374 14.78 15.33 -18.79
CA VAL A 374 15.66 16.37 -18.25
C VAL A 374 14.85 17.61 -17.92
N LYS A 375 15.21 18.33 -16.86
CA LYS A 375 14.65 19.65 -16.54
C LYS A 375 15.71 20.57 -15.94
N THR A 376 15.51 21.88 -16.07
CA THR A 376 16.37 22.91 -15.50
C THR A 376 16.32 22.91 -13.97
N LEU A 377 17.48 23.10 -13.32
CA LEU A 377 17.59 23.51 -11.92
C LEU A 377 17.81 25.03 -11.90
N LEU A 378 16.88 25.75 -11.25
CA LEU A 378 16.88 27.21 -11.19
C LEU A 378 17.03 27.72 -9.76
N SER A 379 17.66 28.88 -9.61
CA SER A 379 17.58 29.66 -8.38
C SER A 379 16.16 30.21 -8.19
N ALA A 380 15.71 30.30 -6.94
CA ALA A 380 14.53 31.10 -6.62
C ALA A 380 14.90 32.59 -6.67
N SER A 381 14.04 33.41 -7.28
CA SER A 381 14.10 34.88 -7.19
C SER A 381 12.76 35.37 -6.64
N ASP A 382 12.80 36.31 -5.68
CA ASP A 382 11.60 36.85 -5.05
C ASP A 382 10.82 37.85 -5.95
N GLU A 383 11.42 38.27 -7.09
CA GLU A 383 10.90 39.38 -7.91
C GLU A 383 10.24 38.95 -9.23
N HIS A 384 10.59 37.78 -9.79
CA HIS A 384 10.07 37.31 -11.09
C HIS A 384 9.82 35.79 -11.13
N GLU A 385 8.77 35.36 -11.86
CA GLU A 385 8.56 33.94 -12.20
C GLU A 385 9.69 33.46 -13.13
N VAL A 386 10.74 32.84 -12.58
CA VAL A 386 11.83 32.27 -13.40
C VAL A 386 11.32 31.02 -14.13
N HIS A 387 10.99 31.18 -15.41
CA HIS A 387 10.48 30.11 -16.25
C HIS A 387 11.55 29.06 -16.53
N GLY A 388 11.26 27.80 -16.19
CA GLY A 388 12.12 26.65 -16.46
C GLY A 388 11.86 26.02 -17.82
N ALA A 389 12.71 25.05 -18.15
CA ALA A 389 12.55 24.20 -19.33
C ALA A 389 12.64 22.71 -18.95
N LYS A 390 11.85 21.87 -19.63
CA LYS A 390 11.75 20.42 -19.37
C LYS A 390 11.59 19.64 -20.67
N SER A 391 12.21 18.46 -20.78
CA SER A 391 12.03 17.58 -21.93
C SER A 391 10.78 16.73 -21.79
N GLU A 392 10.25 16.23 -22.92
CA GLU A 392 9.35 15.09 -22.89
C GLU A 392 10.05 13.85 -22.30
N ILE A 393 9.26 12.88 -21.82
CA ILE A 393 9.78 11.58 -21.35
C ILE A 393 10.07 10.69 -22.55
N ILE A 394 11.35 10.51 -22.86
CA ILE A 394 11.80 9.55 -23.88
C ILE A 394 11.90 8.14 -23.28
N TYR A 395 11.61 7.13 -24.10
CA TYR A 395 11.66 5.72 -23.72
C TYR A 395 12.72 5.00 -24.55
N VAL A 396 13.83 4.65 -23.88
CA VAL A 396 15.06 4.16 -24.50
C VAL A 396 15.35 2.75 -24.00
N ARG A 397 15.77 1.83 -24.88
CA ARG A 397 16.14 0.46 -24.48
C ARG A 397 17.64 0.25 -24.64
N THR A 398 18.29 -0.29 -23.62
CA THR A 398 19.69 -0.71 -23.71
C THR A 398 19.85 -1.87 -24.70
N ASN A 399 21.04 -2.00 -25.28
CA ASN A 399 21.30 -3.02 -26.28
C ASN A 399 21.29 -4.42 -25.65
N ALA A 400 21.04 -5.45 -26.46
CA ALA A 400 21.17 -6.83 -26.03
C ALA A 400 22.63 -7.19 -25.72
N THR A 401 22.85 -8.19 -24.87
CA THR A 401 24.17 -8.80 -24.65
C THR A 401 24.02 -10.32 -24.47
N LYS A 402 25.11 -11.02 -24.14
CA LYS A 402 25.10 -12.47 -23.89
C LYS A 402 24.11 -12.81 -22.74
N PRO A 403 23.18 -13.77 -22.92
CA PRO A 403 22.34 -14.26 -21.83
C PRO A 403 23.18 -14.88 -20.70
N SER A 404 22.65 -14.92 -19.48
CA SER A 404 23.21 -15.76 -18.41
C SER A 404 22.89 -17.26 -18.64
N VAL A 405 23.37 -18.14 -17.76
CA VAL A 405 23.25 -19.60 -17.96
C VAL A 405 21.80 -20.09 -17.82
N PRO A 406 21.35 -21.08 -18.62
CA PRO A 406 20.05 -21.71 -18.42
C PRO A 406 19.96 -22.38 -17.05
N LEU A 407 18.80 -22.28 -16.41
CA LEU A 407 18.58 -22.81 -15.06
C LEU A 407 18.04 -24.25 -15.08
N ASP A 408 18.24 -24.99 -14.00
CA ASP A 408 17.71 -26.33 -13.73
C ASP A 408 17.77 -27.33 -14.91
N PRO A 409 18.97 -27.66 -15.44
CA PRO A 409 19.12 -28.69 -16.48
C PRO A 409 18.81 -30.08 -15.91
N ILE A 410 17.67 -30.65 -16.29
CA ILE A 410 17.19 -31.97 -15.90
C ILE A 410 17.29 -32.91 -17.11
N SER A 411 17.94 -34.06 -16.93
CA SER A 411 17.95 -35.15 -17.92
C SER A 411 17.22 -36.39 -17.39
N SER A 412 16.48 -37.06 -18.26
CA SER A 412 15.88 -38.37 -18.00
C SER A 412 15.92 -39.24 -19.25
N SER A 413 15.66 -40.55 -19.13
CA SER A 413 15.61 -41.46 -20.26
C SER A 413 14.38 -42.36 -20.18
N ASN A 414 13.70 -42.52 -21.32
CA ASN A 414 12.55 -43.42 -21.47
C ASN A 414 12.89 -44.64 -22.35
N SER A 415 14.11 -44.72 -22.89
CA SER A 415 14.59 -45.79 -23.78
C SER A 415 16.11 -45.73 -23.87
N SER A 416 16.78 -46.88 -24.02
CA SER A 416 18.25 -47.00 -24.07
C SER A 416 18.93 -46.20 -25.18
N SER A 417 18.17 -45.69 -26.17
CA SER A 417 18.65 -44.82 -27.24
C SER A 417 18.09 -43.39 -27.19
N GLN A 418 17.49 -42.95 -26.07
CA GLN A 418 16.85 -41.64 -25.95
C GLN A 418 17.17 -40.94 -24.62
N ILE A 419 17.53 -39.66 -24.70
CA ILE A 419 17.68 -38.76 -23.56
C ILE A 419 16.72 -37.59 -23.74
N ILE A 420 15.87 -37.36 -22.73
CA ILE A 420 14.98 -36.22 -22.63
C ILE A 420 15.70 -35.18 -21.78
N LEU A 421 16.12 -34.07 -22.39
CA LEU A 421 16.73 -32.93 -21.71
C LEU A 421 15.69 -31.80 -21.56
N LYS A 422 15.61 -31.20 -20.38
CA LYS A 422 14.75 -30.05 -20.05
C LYS A 422 15.55 -29.04 -19.24
N TRP A 423 15.20 -27.76 -19.36
CA TRP A 423 15.79 -26.66 -18.60
C TRP A 423 14.78 -25.52 -18.46
N LYS A 424 15.06 -24.59 -17.56
CA LYS A 424 14.35 -23.30 -17.42
C LYS A 424 15.11 -22.20 -18.17
N PRO A 425 14.45 -21.09 -18.53
CA PRO A 425 15.13 -19.89 -19.04
C PRO A 425 16.22 -19.39 -18.08
N PRO A 426 17.26 -18.70 -18.58
CA PRO A 426 18.25 -18.01 -17.75
C PRO A 426 17.62 -16.87 -16.94
N THR A 427 18.21 -16.54 -15.80
CA THR A 427 17.80 -15.40 -14.94
C THR A 427 17.80 -14.08 -15.70
N ASP A 428 18.80 -13.88 -16.55
CA ASP A 428 19.04 -12.66 -17.32
C ASP A 428 19.10 -13.02 -18.81
N PRO A 429 17.96 -13.05 -19.51
CA PRO A 429 17.92 -13.31 -20.95
C PRO A 429 18.73 -12.32 -21.78
N ASN A 430 18.94 -11.10 -21.28
CA ASN A 430 19.74 -10.02 -21.91
C ASN A 430 19.38 -9.72 -23.37
N GLY A 431 18.18 -10.11 -23.80
CA GLY A 431 17.75 -10.15 -25.19
C GLY A 431 16.48 -10.98 -25.34
N ASN A 432 15.92 -11.04 -26.55
CA ASN A 432 14.96 -12.08 -26.89
C ASN A 432 15.73 -13.36 -27.24
N ILE A 433 15.54 -14.45 -26.49
CA ILE A 433 16.18 -15.74 -26.76
C ILE A 433 15.64 -16.30 -28.08
N THR A 434 16.50 -16.48 -29.08
CA THR A 434 16.10 -16.96 -30.42
C THR A 434 16.09 -18.49 -30.51
N HIS A 435 17.07 -19.15 -29.88
CA HIS A 435 17.22 -20.60 -29.82
C HIS A 435 18.18 -20.99 -28.69
N TYR A 436 18.26 -22.28 -28.37
CA TYR A 436 19.29 -22.86 -27.51
C TYR A 436 20.19 -23.77 -28.36
N LEU A 437 21.50 -23.68 -28.18
CA LEU A 437 22.47 -24.59 -28.78
C LEU A 437 22.75 -25.73 -27.79
N VAL A 438 22.39 -26.95 -28.16
CA VAL A 438 22.55 -28.15 -27.32
C VAL A 438 23.59 -29.06 -27.97
N PHE A 439 24.63 -29.40 -27.21
CA PHE A 439 25.67 -30.32 -27.64
C PHE A 439 25.61 -31.60 -26.80
N CYS A 440 25.77 -32.75 -27.44
CA CYS A 440 25.84 -34.04 -26.78
C CYS A 440 27.09 -34.77 -27.26
N GLN A 441 27.90 -35.26 -26.32
CA GLN A 441 29.14 -35.97 -26.58
C GLN A 441 29.13 -37.26 -25.75
N LYS A 442 29.43 -38.41 -26.38
CA LYS A 442 29.67 -39.65 -25.63
C LYS A 442 30.93 -39.45 -24.79
N GLN A 443 30.77 -39.44 -23.47
CA GLN A 443 31.89 -39.54 -22.54
C GLN A 443 32.47 -40.96 -22.57
N PRO A 444 33.79 -41.12 -22.36
CA PRO A 444 34.38 -42.44 -22.19
C PRO A 444 33.81 -43.12 -20.93
N GLU A 445 33.85 -44.44 -20.91
CA GLU A 445 33.62 -45.19 -19.68
C GLU A 445 34.78 -44.94 -18.71
N ASP A 446 34.48 -44.93 -17.40
CA ASP A 446 35.48 -44.65 -16.38
C ASP A 446 36.56 -45.75 -16.39
N ASN A 447 37.83 -45.35 -16.57
CA ASN A 447 38.95 -46.28 -16.66
C ASN A 447 39.12 -47.11 -15.38
N ASP A 448 38.60 -46.64 -14.24
CA ASP A 448 38.61 -47.39 -12.98
C ASP A 448 37.67 -48.62 -13.01
N LEU A 449 36.67 -48.68 -13.89
CA LEU A 449 35.86 -49.89 -14.12
C LEU A 449 36.71 -51.07 -14.60
N TYR A 450 37.79 -50.80 -15.32
CA TYR A 450 38.67 -51.80 -15.93
C TYR A 450 39.82 -52.23 -14.99
N LYS A 451 39.94 -51.62 -13.80
CA LYS A 451 41.06 -51.84 -12.86
C LYS A 451 40.73 -52.73 -11.65
N PHE A 452 39.47 -53.08 -11.42
CA PHE A 452 39.05 -53.77 -10.20
C PHE A 452 38.56 -55.20 -10.45
N ASP A 453 39.03 -56.13 -9.61
CA ASP A 453 38.46 -57.47 -9.50
C ASP A 453 37.15 -57.41 -8.68
N TYR A 454 36.02 -57.50 -9.39
CA TYR A 454 34.68 -57.50 -8.80
C TYR A 454 34.30 -58.84 -8.14
N CYS A 455 35.02 -59.93 -8.38
CA CYS A 455 34.85 -61.18 -7.61
C CYS A 455 35.34 -61.00 -6.17
N GLN A 456 36.36 -60.16 -5.96
CA GLN A 456 36.89 -59.83 -4.62
C GLN A 456 36.18 -58.63 -3.96
N LYS A 457 35.87 -57.57 -4.71
CA LYS A 457 35.16 -56.38 -4.18
C LYS A 457 33.64 -56.56 -4.06
N GLY A 458 33.05 -57.55 -4.74
CA GLY A 458 31.60 -57.72 -4.88
C GLY A 458 30.99 -56.77 -5.90
N MET A 459 29.76 -57.08 -6.36
CA MET A 459 29.10 -56.44 -7.51
C MET A 459 28.58 -54.99 -7.27
N LYS A 460 29.15 -54.24 -6.32
CA LYS A 460 28.82 -52.82 -6.13
C LYS A 460 29.66 -51.97 -7.09
N LEU A 461 29.11 -51.73 -8.28
CA LEU A 461 29.66 -50.74 -9.22
C LEU A 461 29.76 -49.35 -8.54
N PRO A 462 30.80 -48.56 -8.84
CA PRO A 462 30.92 -47.18 -8.36
C PRO A 462 29.88 -46.29 -9.05
N SER A 463 28.67 -46.25 -8.48
CA SER A 463 27.55 -45.47 -9.01
C SER A 463 27.76 -43.97 -8.79
N ARG A 464 28.48 -43.32 -9.71
CA ARG A 464 28.30 -41.89 -10.00
C ARG A 464 26.89 -41.68 -10.59
N ALA A 465 25.88 -41.67 -9.70
CA ALA A 465 24.65 -40.94 -9.98
C ALA A 465 25.03 -39.49 -10.34
N PRO A 466 24.32 -38.82 -11.27
CA PRO A 466 24.88 -37.75 -12.08
C PRO A 466 25.79 -36.81 -11.30
N THR A 467 27.10 -36.92 -11.55
CA THR A 467 28.07 -36.00 -10.99
C THR A 467 27.69 -34.62 -11.51
N HIS A 468 27.05 -33.85 -10.63
CA HIS A 468 27.47 -32.48 -10.43
C HIS A 468 28.99 -32.53 -10.47
N LEU A 469 29.60 -31.96 -11.52
CA LEU A 469 31.03 -31.75 -11.47
C LEU A 469 31.25 -30.92 -10.22
N ASP A 470 32.01 -31.44 -9.28
CA ASP A 470 32.44 -30.67 -8.13
C ASP A 470 33.22 -29.50 -8.69
N ASN A 471 32.52 -28.38 -8.83
CA ASN A 471 33.06 -27.09 -9.15
C ASN A 471 33.87 -26.72 -7.92
N GLU A 472 35.12 -27.22 -7.90
CA GLU A 472 36.02 -27.33 -6.75
C GLU A 472 35.80 -26.12 -5.86
N GLU A 473 35.24 -26.33 -4.66
CA GLU A 473 34.64 -25.23 -3.93
C GLU A 473 35.68 -24.13 -3.73
N GLU A 474 35.47 -22.97 -4.37
CA GLU A 474 36.27 -21.77 -4.12
C GLU A 474 35.89 -21.16 -2.76
N GLN A 475 35.90 -22.00 -1.71
CA GLN A 475 36.06 -21.65 -0.31
C GLN A 475 37.46 -21.06 -0.09
N LYS A 476 37.76 -19.97 -0.80
CA LYS A 476 38.97 -19.16 -0.64
C LYS A 476 38.85 -18.25 0.59
N TRP A 477 38.41 -18.84 1.69
CA TRP A 477 38.43 -18.26 3.03
C TRP A 477 39.77 -18.61 3.67
N ASN A 478 40.65 -17.61 3.74
CA ASN A 478 42.04 -17.81 4.18
C ASN A 478 42.12 -18.22 5.66
N GLN A 479 42.56 -19.45 5.96
CA GLN A 479 43.37 -19.75 7.15
C GLN A 479 44.09 -21.11 7.04
N THR A 480 45.09 -21.30 7.90
CA THR A 480 46.18 -22.29 7.77
C THR A 480 46.16 -23.37 8.87
N ASP A 481 46.77 -24.51 8.54
CA ASP A 481 47.49 -25.48 9.39
C ASP A 481 46.79 -26.13 10.62
N GLU A 482 46.40 -27.41 10.44
CA GLU A 482 46.84 -28.63 11.19
C GLU A 482 47.22 -28.60 12.70
N PRO A 483 47.10 -29.72 13.47
CA PRO A 483 46.01 -30.71 13.47
C PRO A 483 45.67 -31.34 14.87
N GLY A 484 44.41 -31.79 15.03
CA GLY A 484 44.06 -33.08 15.66
C GLY A 484 44.14 -33.33 17.19
N HIS A 485 43.00 -33.69 17.79
CA HIS A 485 42.88 -34.95 18.55
C HIS A 485 41.43 -35.48 18.60
N GLY A 486 41.25 -36.78 18.88
CA GLY A 486 40.00 -37.49 18.59
C GLY A 486 39.02 -37.73 19.74
N SER A 487 37.96 -38.49 19.41
CA SER A 487 36.96 -39.09 20.31
C SER A 487 35.94 -38.15 21.00
N ARG A 488 34.88 -37.79 20.26
CA ARG A 488 33.48 -37.84 20.73
C ARG A 488 32.52 -37.91 19.54
N CYS A 489 31.64 -38.91 19.52
CA CYS A 489 30.64 -39.04 18.45
C CYS A 489 29.48 -38.06 18.67
N CYS A 490 29.13 -37.29 17.65
CA CYS A 490 27.89 -36.53 17.61
C CYS A 490 26.75 -37.39 17.03
N ALA A 491 25.50 -37.11 17.44
CA ALA A 491 24.36 -37.60 16.68
C ALA A 491 24.41 -37.02 15.26
N CYS A 492 24.18 -37.85 14.24
CA CYS A 492 24.29 -37.44 12.84
C CYS A 492 23.30 -36.29 12.55
N PRO A 493 23.71 -35.22 11.85
CA PRO A 493 22.79 -34.18 11.40
C PRO A 493 21.64 -34.80 10.62
N LYS A 494 20.41 -34.34 10.88
CA LYS A 494 19.29 -34.62 9.97
C LYS A 494 19.63 -34.00 8.62
N THR A 495 19.40 -34.74 7.54
CA THR A 495 19.64 -34.24 6.18
C THR A 495 18.75 -33.03 5.89
N ASP A 496 19.17 -32.11 5.00
CA ASP A 496 18.40 -30.92 4.66
C ASP A 496 16.99 -31.22 4.16
N THR A 497 16.78 -32.38 3.53
CA THR A 497 15.45 -32.88 3.13
C THR A 497 14.58 -33.26 4.32
N GLN A 498 15.16 -33.83 5.38
CA GLN A 498 14.46 -34.09 6.64
C GLN A 498 14.20 -32.78 7.42
N LEU A 499 15.16 -31.86 7.44
CA LEU A 499 15.01 -30.55 8.09
C LEU A 499 13.93 -29.70 7.40
N LYS A 500 13.88 -29.67 6.06
CA LYS A 500 12.80 -29.01 5.31
C LYS A 500 11.45 -29.65 5.59
N LYS A 501 11.34 -30.98 5.57
CA LYS A 501 10.07 -31.67 5.85
C LYS A 501 9.58 -31.43 7.29
N GLU A 502 10.46 -31.42 8.29
CA GLU A 502 10.08 -31.05 9.66
C GLU A 502 9.74 -29.56 9.79
N ALA A 503 10.39 -28.67 9.03
CA ALA A 503 10.03 -27.25 8.99
C ALA A 503 8.61 -27.05 8.42
N GLU A 504 8.32 -27.66 7.27
CA GLU A 504 7.01 -27.67 6.59
C GLU A 504 5.91 -28.27 7.49
N GLU A 505 6.15 -29.42 8.14
CA GLU A 505 5.21 -30.01 9.10
C GLU A 505 5.02 -29.15 10.35
N SER A 506 6.07 -28.43 10.80
CA SER A 506 5.94 -27.46 11.90
C SER A 506 5.14 -26.23 11.50
N GLU A 507 5.26 -25.76 10.26
CA GLU A 507 4.53 -24.62 9.72
C GLU A 507 3.06 -24.96 9.47
N TYR A 508 2.78 -26.16 8.94
CA TYR A 508 1.43 -26.69 8.84
C TYR A 508 0.75 -26.82 10.21
N ARG A 509 1.47 -27.31 11.22
CA ARG A 509 0.94 -27.33 12.61
C ARG A 509 0.69 -25.92 13.16
N LYS A 510 1.64 -24.98 13.03
CA LYS A 510 1.46 -23.59 13.48
C LYS A 510 0.28 -22.91 12.79
N THR A 511 0.11 -23.11 11.49
CA THR A 511 -1.01 -22.50 10.73
C THR A 511 -2.35 -23.12 11.12
N PHE A 512 -2.43 -24.44 11.35
CA PHE A 512 -3.63 -25.10 11.86
C PHE A 512 -3.98 -24.69 13.30
N GLU A 513 -2.99 -24.64 14.21
CA GLU A 513 -3.16 -24.17 15.59
C GLU A 513 -3.60 -22.69 15.62
N ASN A 514 -3.01 -21.82 14.79
CA ASN A 514 -3.41 -20.41 14.64
C ASN A 514 -4.82 -20.25 14.06
N TYR A 515 -5.21 -21.06 13.07
CA TYR A 515 -6.57 -21.06 12.51
C TYR A 515 -7.61 -21.41 13.58
N LEU A 516 -7.37 -22.49 14.34
CA LEU A 516 -8.22 -22.86 15.49
C LEU A 516 -8.31 -21.74 16.53
N HIS A 517 -7.20 -21.08 16.86
CA HIS A 517 -7.23 -19.97 17.81
C HIS A 517 -8.00 -18.74 17.28
N ASN A 518 -7.84 -18.38 16.02
CA ASN A 518 -8.50 -17.21 15.42
C ASN A 518 -10.02 -17.41 15.27
N GLU A 519 -10.48 -18.60 14.87
CA GLU A 519 -11.90 -18.91 14.68
C GLU A 519 -12.64 -19.13 16.01
N VAL A 520 -11.99 -19.67 17.05
CA VAL A 520 -12.64 -20.03 18.32
C VAL A 520 -12.56 -18.92 19.38
N PHE A 521 -11.55 -18.03 19.33
CA PHE A 521 -11.34 -16.99 20.34
C PHE A 521 -11.60 -15.58 19.79
N GLU A 522 -12.88 -15.19 19.72
CA GLU A 522 -13.25 -13.78 19.61
C GLU A 522 -12.63 -12.96 20.75
N ILE A 523 -11.74 -12.03 20.41
CA ILE A 523 -11.23 -11.04 21.35
C ILE A 523 -12.37 -10.09 21.70
N ARG A 524 -13.11 -10.40 22.77
CA ARG A 524 -14.18 -9.54 23.29
C ARG A 524 -13.66 -8.11 23.46
N PRO A 525 -14.20 -7.11 22.74
CA PRO A 525 -13.72 -5.73 22.83
C PRO A 525 -13.83 -5.26 24.28
N SER A 526 -12.71 -4.78 24.82
CA SER A 526 -12.63 -4.48 26.25
C SER A 526 -13.70 -3.46 26.65
N ARG A 527 -14.45 -3.76 27.71
CA ARG A 527 -15.52 -2.89 28.20
C ARG A 527 -14.95 -1.50 28.44
N ARG A 528 -15.39 -0.50 27.66
CA ARG A 528 -15.09 0.92 27.92
C ARG A 528 -15.28 1.22 29.40
N ARG A 529 -14.21 1.69 30.03
CA ARG A 529 -14.14 2.05 31.46
C ARG A 529 -15.28 3.05 31.76
N ARG A 530 -16.35 2.60 32.41
CA ARG A 530 -17.46 3.49 32.80
C ARG A 530 -16.93 4.49 33.82
N SER A 531 -17.06 5.78 33.53
CA SER A 531 -16.76 6.85 34.49
C SER A 531 -17.67 6.71 35.71
N ALA A 532 -17.08 6.78 36.91
CA ALA A 532 -17.79 6.54 38.16
C ALA A 532 -18.38 7.84 38.75
N VAL A 533 -19.53 8.28 38.22
CA VAL A 533 -20.45 9.21 38.90
C VAL A 533 -21.88 8.75 38.62
N GLY A 534 -22.62 8.41 39.68
CA GLY A 534 -24.00 7.92 39.60
C GLY A 534 -24.45 7.30 40.92
N VAL A 535 -25.47 7.87 41.55
CA VAL A 535 -25.93 7.51 42.91
C VAL A 535 -26.78 6.23 42.88
N ALA A 536 -26.66 5.40 43.91
CA ALA A 536 -27.41 4.15 44.06
C ALA A 536 -28.74 4.35 44.80
N ASN A 537 -29.77 3.57 44.41
CA ASN A 537 -31.02 3.33 45.14
C ASN A 537 -31.73 2.10 44.54
N GLY A 538 -32.51 1.35 45.32
CA GLY A 538 -33.45 0.33 44.81
C GLY A 538 -33.19 -1.13 45.26
N THR A 539 -34.09 -1.63 46.11
CA THR A 539 -34.14 -2.91 46.83
C THR A 539 -34.37 -4.21 46.03
N LEU A 540 -34.08 -5.34 46.71
CA LEU A 540 -34.39 -6.78 46.49
C LEU A 540 -35.92 -7.12 46.60
N PRO A 541 -36.43 -8.39 46.58
CA PRO A 541 -35.78 -9.73 46.54
C PRO A 541 -36.42 -10.83 45.61
N HIS A 542 -35.83 -12.03 45.60
CA HIS A 542 -36.40 -13.42 45.73
C HIS A 542 -35.48 -14.45 45.01
N PHE A 543 -34.89 -15.50 45.63
CA PHE A 543 -35.42 -16.67 46.39
C PHE A 543 -36.06 -17.74 45.48
N LEU A 544 -35.72 -19.05 45.49
CA LEU A 544 -34.73 -19.87 46.26
C LEU A 544 -33.83 -20.69 45.26
N THR A 545 -33.22 -21.89 45.43
CA THR A 545 -33.17 -22.96 46.47
C THR A 545 -31.92 -23.88 46.30
N THR A 546 -31.59 -24.65 47.35
CA THR A 546 -30.79 -25.92 47.41
C THR A 546 -31.55 -26.90 48.37
N PRO A 547 -31.21 -28.18 48.72
CA PRO A 547 -29.90 -28.85 48.98
C PRO A 547 -29.89 -30.35 48.49
N PRO A 548 -29.19 -31.38 49.06
CA PRO A 548 -28.15 -31.43 50.11
C PRO A 548 -26.85 -32.25 49.78
N GLY A 549 -25.89 -32.20 50.73
CA GLY A 549 -24.66 -33.01 50.78
C GLY A 549 -24.80 -34.35 51.54
N PRO A 550 -23.71 -34.99 52.01
CA PRO A 550 -22.80 -34.46 53.07
C PRO A 550 -21.31 -34.39 52.63
N ALA A 551 -20.36 -33.63 53.21
CA ALA A 551 -20.02 -33.25 54.61
C ALA A 551 -19.30 -34.37 55.40
N GLN A 552 -18.29 -34.17 56.25
CA GLN A 552 -17.72 -32.99 56.97
C GLN A 552 -16.15 -33.02 56.89
N ARG A 553 -15.26 -32.27 57.61
CA ARG A 553 -15.34 -31.26 58.71
C ARG A 553 -14.09 -30.32 58.77
N LEU A 554 -14.17 -29.36 59.70
CA LEU A 554 -13.25 -28.35 60.31
C LEU A 554 -11.76 -28.75 60.54
N HIS A 555 -10.75 -27.87 60.70
CA HIS A 555 -10.65 -26.64 61.56
C HIS A 555 -9.59 -25.56 61.11
N HIS A 556 -9.57 -24.41 61.81
CA HIS A 556 -8.58 -23.30 61.83
C HIS A 556 -8.08 -23.08 63.30
N PRO A 557 -7.06 -22.24 63.66
CA PRO A 557 -6.47 -21.07 62.96
C PRO A 557 -4.91 -20.89 63.05
N LYS A 558 -4.38 -19.70 62.68
CA LYS A 558 -2.97 -19.22 62.88
C LYS A 558 -2.71 -18.67 64.31
N PRO A 559 -1.42 -18.53 64.76
CA PRO A 559 -0.82 -17.17 64.83
C PRO A 559 0.72 -17.06 64.60
N LYS A 560 1.20 -15.80 64.64
CA LYS A 560 2.54 -15.15 64.81
C LYS A 560 3.74 -15.99 65.35
N GLY A 561 5.02 -15.64 65.15
CA GLY A 561 5.68 -14.54 64.40
C GLY A 561 7.04 -14.09 64.99
N GLY A 562 8.02 -13.68 64.15
CA GLY A 562 9.40 -13.30 64.52
C GLY A 562 10.37 -14.50 64.65
N GLY A 563 11.69 -14.41 64.42
CA GLY A 563 12.54 -13.32 63.91
C GLY A 563 13.74 -12.99 64.84
N GLU A 564 14.97 -12.75 64.39
CA GLU A 564 15.60 -12.83 63.04
C GLU A 564 17.13 -13.07 63.19
N GLN A 565 17.83 -13.56 62.14
CA GLN A 565 19.31 -13.57 62.06
C GLN A 565 19.81 -13.52 60.61
N GLN A 566 20.96 -12.87 60.37
CA GLN A 566 21.39 -12.39 59.05
C GLN A 566 22.60 -13.12 58.48
N ALA A 567 22.52 -13.53 57.22
CA ALA A 567 23.65 -13.71 56.32
C ALA A 567 23.18 -13.46 54.87
N ALA A 568 24.01 -12.84 54.04
CA ALA A 568 23.69 -12.39 52.70
C ALA A 568 24.96 -12.43 51.82
N PRO A 569 24.91 -12.15 50.50
CA PRO A 569 23.78 -12.24 49.57
C PRO A 569 24.11 -13.08 48.31
N HIS A 570 23.11 -13.60 47.60
CA HIS A 570 23.21 -13.72 46.13
C HIS A 570 21.85 -13.50 45.46
N ARG A 571 21.76 -12.43 44.66
CA ARG A 571 20.75 -12.23 43.60
C ARG A 571 21.26 -12.86 42.30
N PRO A 572 20.37 -13.11 41.33
CA PRO A 572 20.38 -12.20 40.19
C PRO A 572 19.04 -11.47 39.99
N LEU A 573 19.12 -10.22 39.55
CA LEU A 573 18.00 -9.49 38.95
C LEU A 573 18.28 -9.32 37.45
N GLN A 574 17.21 -9.43 36.67
CA GLN A 574 16.95 -8.76 35.38
C GLN A 574 18.13 -7.99 34.73
N GLY A 575 18.76 -8.61 33.72
CA GLY A 575 19.08 -7.90 32.47
C GLY A 575 17.85 -8.08 31.55
N VAL A 576 17.11 -7.04 31.15
CA VAL A 576 17.45 -5.86 30.34
C VAL A 576 17.57 -6.21 28.86
N ASP A 577 16.57 -5.76 28.10
CA ASP A 577 16.74 -5.33 26.72
C ASP A 577 16.12 -3.93 26.59
N ARG A 578 16.62 -3.08 25.68
CA ARG A 578 16.36 -1.63 25.66
C ARG A 578 15.65 -1.17 24.39
N HIS A 579 14.46 -0.59 24.55
CA HIS A 579 13.92 0.33 23.54
C HIS A 579 14.78 1.60 23.47
N LEU A 580 15.09 2.02 22.23
CA LEU A 580 15.62 3.35 21.94
C LEU A 580 14.46 4.37 21.85
N GLN A 581 14.61 5.49 22.54
CA GLN A 581 13.83 6.72 22.36
C GLN A 581 14.77 7.92 22.27
N PRO A 582 14.39 9.00 21.54
CA PRO A 582 15.24 10.16 21.32
C PRO A 582 15.35 11.06 22.57
N PRO A 583 16.40 11.90 22.67
CA PRO A 583 16.69 12.71 23.86
C PRO A 583 15.77 13.94 24.00
N PRO A 584 15.54 14.42 25.24
CA PRO A 584 14.87 15.69 25.51
C PRO A 584 15.82 16.90 25.32
N LEU A 585 15.25 18.08 25.05
CA LEU A 585 16.02 19.34 25.07
C LEU A 585 16.35 19.75 26.52
N HIS A 586 17.57 20.27 26.73
CA HIS A 586 17.90 21.02 27.94
C HIS A 586 17.28 22.42 27.89
N GLN A 587 16.62 22.82 28.97
CA GLN A 587 16.28 24.23 29.22
C GLN A 587 17.49 24.95 29.84
N LEU A 588 17.73 26.19 29.40
CA LEU A 588 18.61 27.14 30.08
C LEU A 588 17.85 27.81 31.24
N PRO A 589 18.55 28.28 32.29
CA PRO A 589 17.92 28.97 33.42
C PRO A 589 17.62 30.45 33.11
N ASP A 590 16.50 30.95 33.62
CA ASP A 590 16.11 32.37 33.53
C ASP A 590 17.09 33.32 34.26
N ARG A 591 17.26 34.53 33.70
CA ARG A 591 17.61 35.74 34.45
C ARG A 591 16.85 36.95 33.94
N ASP A 592 16.19 37.62 34.86
CA ASP A 592 15.32 38.79 34.67
C ASP A 592 16.14 40.11 34.51
N PRO A 593 15.56 41.25 34.08
CA PRO A 593 16.29 42.23 33.25
C PRO A 593 16.53 43.62 33.89
N ARG A 594 17.46 44.39 33.30
CA ARG A 594 17.32 45.83 32.96
C ARG A 594 18.58 46.50 32.37
N LEU A 595 18.36 47.67 31.76
CA LEU A 595 19.28 48.81 31.51
C LEU A 595 20.39 48.72 30.43
N GLN A 596 20.14 49.47 29.34
CA GLN A 596 20.99 50.42 28.62
C GLN A 596 22.54 50.37 28.74
N PRO A 597 23.28 50.40 27.61
CA PRO A 597 24.61 50.99 27.54
C PRO A 597 24.56 52.54 27.37
N PRO A 598 25.57 53.31 27.84
CA PRO A 598 25.64 54.77 27.69
C PRO A 598 26.62 55.24 26.59
N ASP A 599 26.48 56.50 26.18
CA ASP A 599 27.52 57.24 25.44
C ASP A 599 28.70 57.63 26.35
N ARG A 600 29.95 57.51 25.85
CA ARG A 600 30.91 58.64 25.78
C ARG A 600 32.30 58.36 25.19
N GLU A 601 32.62 59.13 24.14
CA GLU A 601 33.77 60.05 23.97
C GLU A 601 35.21 59.76 24.48
N LEU A 602 36.17 60.18 23.62
CA LEU A 602 37.43 60.88 23.89
C LEU A 602 38.67 60.14 24.45
N ALA A 603 39.69 59.98 23.58
CA ALA A 603 41.05 60.51 23.80
C ALA A 603 41.79 60.73 22.46
N MET A 604 42.84 61.57 22.44
CA MET A 604 43.58 62.00 21.24
C MET A 604 44.90 61.23 21.03
N GLN A 605 45.43 61.25 19.78
CA GLN A 605 46.85 61.58 19.53
C GLN A 605 47.06 62.24 18.15
N HIS A 606 48.24 62.81 17.89
CA HIS A 606 48.46 63.93 16.96
C HIS A 606 49.40 63.67 15.77
N GLY A 607 49.23 64.46 14.70
CA GLY A 607 50.13 64.60 13.52
C GLY A 607 49.50 64.03 12.24
N GLY A 608 49.45 64.69 11.07
CA GLY A 608 50.20 65.83 10.51
C GLY A 608 50.75 65.40 9.13
N LEU A 609 50.89 66.22 8.08
CA LEU A 609 50.71 67.67 7.91
C LEU A 609 50.81 68.00 6.39
N ARG A 610 49.86 68.73 5.76
CA ARG A 610 50.07 69.82 4.73
C ARG A 610 48.85 70.23 3.85
N GLN A 611 48.75 71.56 3.67
CA GLN A 611 48.27 72.35 2.50
C GLN A 611 46.86 72.07 1.92
N ARG A 612 45.81 72.89 2.13
CA ARG A 612 45.52 74.32 1.78
C ARG A 612 45.02 74.56 0.32
N PRO A 613 44.14 75.57 0.08
CA PRO A 613 42.87 75.32 -0.63
C PRO A 613 42.57 76.29 -1.79
N HIS A 614 41.34 76.27 -2.35
CA HIS A 614 40.64 77.50 -2.77
C HIS A 614 39.09 77.37 -2.91
N HIS A 615 38.46 78.49 -3.30
CA HIS A 615 37.01 78.80 -3.44
C HIS A 615 36.24 77.90 -4.45
N ALA A 616 34.91 77.97 -4.65
CA ALA A 616 33.97 79.09 -4.48
C ALA A 616 32.48 78.68 -4.29
N ARG A 617 31.60 79.69 -4.17
CA ARG A 617 30.13 79.54 -4.20
C ARG A 617 29.64 79.28 -5.63
N GLY A 618 28.58 78.47 -5.77
CA GLY A 618 28.02 78.09 -7.08
C GLY A 618 27.05 79.12 -7.69
N LYS A 619 26.24 78.66 -8.65
CA LYS A 619 25.06 79.38 -9.16
C LYS A 619 24.03 78.40 -9.75
N SER A 620 22.77 78.82 -9.74
CA SER A 620 21.68 78.15 -10.47
C SER A 620 21.75 78.48 -11.95
N ARG A 621 21.46 77.49 -12.80
CA ARG A 621 20.40 77.64 -13.80
C ARG A 621 19.68 76.31 -14.01
#